data_AF-A0A2G5VG94-F1
#
_entry.id   AF-A0A2G5VG94-F1
#
_cell.length_a   1.000
_cell.length_b   1.000
_cell.length_c   1.000
_cell.angle_alpha   90.00
_cell.angle_beta   90.00
_cell.angle_gamma   90.00
#
_symmetry.space_group_name_H-M   'P 1'
#
loop_
_entity.id
_entity.type
_entity.pdbx_description
1 polymer ?
#
loop_
_entity_poly.entity_id
_entity_poly.type
_entity_poly.pdbx_seq_one_letter_code
_entity_poly.pdbx_strand_id
1 'polypeptide(L)'
;MQSLDEPDKISKMCQEIGQLHAKYRRSKGMKIDYWDKLGEAITETIREYQGWKIHRESLRAATVLVSYVVDQLRFGYSRGLHVQGSRDTKEEEDGE
;
A
#
# COMPACT_ATOMS: atom_id res chain seq x y z
N MET A 1 2.20 6.00 15.43
CA MET A 1 1.57 4.70 15.15
C MET A 1 1.33 4.01 16.47
N GLN A 2 0.07 3.71 16.82
CA GLN A 2 -0.30 3.20 18.16
C GLN A 2 -0.42 1.66 18.23
N SER A 3 -0.19 0.93 17.13
CA SER A 3 -0.42 -0.53 17.05
C SER A 3 0.75 -1.29 16.41
N LEU A 4 1.98 -0.81 16.54
CA LEU A 4 3.16 -1.50 15.99
C LEU A 4 3.39 -2.89 16.58
N ASP A 5 2.88 -3.13 17.80
CA ASP A 5 2.91 -4.43 18.46
C ASP A 5 1.84 -5.42 17.94
N GLU A 6 0.96 -4.96 17.04
CA GLU A 6 -0.12 -5.74 16.42
C GLU A 6 0.08 -5.81 14.88
N PRO A 7 1.11 -6.51 14.37
CA PRO A 7 1.45 -6.52 12.94
C PRO A 7 0.31 -7.02 12.05
N ASP A 8 -0.51 -7.95 12.54
CA ASP A 8 -1.67 -8.47 11.81
C ASP A 8 -2.75 -7.40 11.58
N LYS A 9 -2.94 -6.53 12.58
CA LYS A 9 -3.89 -5.42 12.50
C LYS A 9 -3.43 -4.38 11.49
N ILE A 10 -2.13 -4.06 11.50
CA ILE A 10 -1.52 -3.16 10.49
C ILE A 10 -1.64 -3.78 9.10
N SER A 11 -1.28 -5.05 8.94
CA SER A 11 -1.46 -5.80 7.69
C SER A 11 -2.88 -5.66 7.17
N LYS A 12 -3.86 -6.01 7.99
CA LYS A 12 -5.27 -5.97 7.61
C LYS A 12 -5.70 -4.58 7.17
N MET A 13 -5.37 -3.54 7.95
CA MET A 13 -5.69 -2.16 7.60
C MET A 13 -5.06 -1.72 6.27
N CYS A 14 -3.77 -1.98 6.08
CA CYS A 14 -3.07 -1.65 4.84
C CYS A 14 -3.68 -2.40 3.64
N GLN A 15 -4.01 -3.68 3.81
CA GLN A 15 -4.62 -4.46 2.74
C GLN A 15 -6.03 -3.94 2.38
N GLU A 16 -6.85 -3.58 3.38
CA GLU A 16 -8.17 -2.98 3.16
C GLU A 16 -8.08 -1.65 2.41
N ILE A 17 -7.11 -0.81 2.76
CA ILE A 17 -6.82 0.45 2.04
C ILE A 17 -6.45 0.13 0.58
N GLY A 18 -5.54 -0.81 0.35
CA GLY A 18 -5.14 -1.23 -0.99
C GLY A 18 -6.32 -1.71 -1.82
N GLN A 19 -7.15 -2.58 -1.26
CA GLN A 19 -8.36 -3.11 -1.91
C GLN A 19 -9.36 -2.01 -2.26
N LEU A 20 -9.59 -1.05 -1.36
CA LEU A 20 -10.49 0.07 -1.62
C LEU A 20 -10.02 0.90 -2.81
N HIS A 21 -8.71 1.14 -2.89
CA HIS A 21 -8.10 1.94 -3.95
C HIS A 21 -8.07 1.24 -5.31
N ALA A 22 -8.13 -0.10 -5.35
CA ALA A 22 -8.26 -0.86 -6.60
C ALA A 22 -9.45 -0.37 -7.45
N LYS A 23 -10.55 0.02 -6.78
CA LYS A 23 -11.75 0.58 -7.42
C LYS A 23 -11.51 1.84 -8.24
N TYR A 24 -10.44 2.58 -7.94
CA TYR A 24 -10.08 3.80 -8.65
C TYR A 24 -9.18 3.55 -9.87
N ARG A 25 -8.78 2.30 -10.16
CA ARG A 25 -7.98 1.97 -11.35
C ARG A 25 -8.62 2.48 -12.63
N ARG A 26 -9.90 2.17 -12.86
CA ARG A 26 -10.62 2.59 -14.06
C ARG A 26 -11.06 4.04 -14.01
N SER A 27 -11.67 4.47 -12.90
CA SER A 27 -12.29 5.80 -12.80
C SER A 27 -11.31 6.96 -12.62
N LYS A 28 -10.11 6.69 -12.08
CA LYS A 28 -9.09 7.72 -11.77
C LYS A 28 -7.70 7.36 -12.30
N GLY A 29 -7.54 6.25 -13.03
CA GLY A 29 -6.25 5.84 -13.58
C GLY A 29 -5.23 5.44 -12.52
N MET A 30 -5.68 4.98 -11.34
CA MET A 30 -4.76 4.55 -10.28
C MET A 30 -3.92 3.35 -10.74
N LYS A 31 -2.60 3.42 -10.53
CA LYS A 31 -1.63 2.38 -10.89
C LYS A 31 -0.96 1.83 -9.64
N ILE A 32 -0.53 0.57 -9.70
CA ILE A 32 0.14 -0.08 -8.57
C ILE A 32 1.45 0.62 -8.20
N ASP A 33 2.19 1.14 -9.19
CA ASP A 33 3.45 1.87 -9.01
C ASP A 33 3.29 3.18 -8.20
N TYR A 34 2.07 3.68 -8.02
CA TYR A 34 1.85 4.85 -7.15
C TYR A 34 2.09 4.53 -5.68
N TRP A 35 1.97 3.27 -5.28
CA TRP A 35 2.37 2.83 -3.94
C TRP A 35 3.89 2.85 -3.74
N ASP A 36 4.66 2.55 -4.79
CA ASP A 36 6.13 2.65 -4.74
C ASP A 36 6.56 4.12 -4.59
N LYS A 37 5.94 5.03 -5.35
CA LYS A 37 6.17 6.49 -5.22
C LYS A 37 5.80 7.03 -3.84
N LEU A 38 4.75 6.50 -3.22
CA LEU A 38 4.40 6.84 -1.84
C LEU A 38 5.50 6.40 -0.88
N GLY A 39 6.03 5.18 -1.03
CA GLY A 39 7.14 4.67 -0.24
C GLY A 39 8.41 5.52 -0.35
N GLU A 40 8.72 5.95 -1.57
CA GLU A 40 9.84 6.88 -1.85
C GLU A 40 9.64 8.21 -1.14
N ALA A 41 8.49 8.86 -1.32
CA ALA A 41 8.18 10.15 -0.70
C ALA A 41 8.23 10.10 0.84
N ILE A 42 7.71 9.03 1.45
CA ILE A 42 7.80 8.84 2.91
C ILE A 42 9.25 8.63 3.34
N THR A 43 10.02 7.84 2.60
CA THR A 43 11.43 7.57 2.91
C THR A 43 12.28 8.84 2.81
N GLU A 44 12.07 9.66 1.79
CA GLU A 44 12.71 10.98 1.64
C GLU A 44 12.37 11.88 2.82
N THR A 45 11.08 11.99 3.17
CA THR A 45 10.63 12.79 4.32
C THR A 45 11.29 12.33 5.63
N ILE A 46 11.39 11.01 5.86
CA ILE A 46 12.07 10.46 7.04
C ILE A 46 13.55 10.83 7.03
N ARG A 47 14.22 10.73 5.87
CA ARG A 47 15.64 11.08 5.74
C ARG A 47 15.89 12.56 5.97
N GLU A 48 15.03 13.45 5.50
CA GLU A 48 15.14 14.89 5.77
C GLU A 48 14.97 15.19 7.27
N TYR A 49 13.97 14.57 7.90
CA TYR A 49 13.69 14.79 9.32
C TYR A 49 14.73 14.18 10.27
N GLN A 50 15.21 12.97 9.96
CA GLN A 50 16.19 12.23 10.76
C GLN A 50 17.62 12.48 10.32
N GLY A 51 17.87 13.10 9.16
CA GLY A 51 19.22 13.36 8.65
C GLY A 51 20.06 14.26 9.57
N TRP A 52 19.40 15.02 10.45
CA TRP A 52 20.01 15.87 11.47
C TRP A 52 20.20 15.15 12.81
N LYS A 53 19.58 13.97 13.02
CA LYS A 53 19.63 13.18 14.25
C LYS A 53 20.31 11.83 13.98
N ILE A 54 21.48 11.64 14.57
CA ILE A 54 22.50 10.60 14.25
C ILE A 54 22.11 9.18 14.73
N HIS A 55 20.88 8.71 14.49
CA HIS A 55 20.46 7.35 14.85
C HIS A 55 20.22 6.50 13.61
N ARG A 56 21.32 5.96 13.05
CA ARG A 56 21.32 5.09 11.85
C ARG A 56 20.37 3.90 11.99
N GLU A 57 20.24 3.35 13.18
CA GLU A 57 19.33 2.23 13.46
C GLU A 57 17.86 2.63 13.38
N SER A 58 17.49 3.80 13.90
CA SER A 58 16.13 4.34 13.80
C SER A 58 15.75 4.59 12.34
N LEU A 59 16.68 5.13 11.53
CA LEU A 59 16.47 5.30 10.10
C LEU A 59 16.24 3.95 9.41
N ARG A 60 17.05 2.94 9.73
CA ARG A 60 16.91 1.59 9.17
C ARG A 60 15.57 0.95 9.55
N ALA A 61 15.17 1.04 10.82
CA ALA A 61 13.89 0.53 11.29
C ALA A 61 12.71 1.22 10.60
N ALA A 62 12.79 2.55 10.42
CA ALA A 62 11.78 3.31 9.70
C ALA A 62 11.68 2.89 8.23
N THR A 63 12.81 2.68 7.53
CA THR A 63 12.80 2.18 6.16
C THR A 63 12.14 0.80 6.05
N VAL A 64 12.47 -0.13 6.95
CA VAL A 64 11.83 -1.46 6.98
C VAL A 64 10.32 -1.36 7.17
N LEU A 65 9.88 -0.47 8.07
CA LEU A 65 8.46 -0.24 8.32
C LEU A 65 7.74 0.34 7.11
N VAL A 66 8.35 1.30 6.41
CA VAL A 66 7.78 1.87 5.18
C VAL A 66 7.64 0.80 4.10
N SER A 67 8.68 0.01 3.86
CA SER A 67 8.62 -1.11 2.91
C SER A 67 7.49 -2.08 3.26
N TYR A 68 7.39 -2.48 4.53
CA TYR A 68 6.31 -3.36 4.99
C TYR A 68 4.92 -2.78 4.71
N VAL A 69 4.68 -1.50 5.04
CA VAL A 69 3.40 -0.84 4.80
C VAL A 69 3.07 -0.81 3.30
N VAL A 70 4.03 -0.45 2.45
CA VAL A 70 3.86 -0.40 0.99
C VAL A 70 3.56 -1.79 0.42
N ASP A 71 4.25 -2.82 0.88
CA ASP A 71 4.01 -4.19 0.43
C ASP A 71 2.60 -4.67 0.78
N GLN A 72 2.12 -4.37 2.00
CA GLN A 72 0.75 -4.72 2.40
C GLN A 72 -0.31 -3.95 1.60
N LEU A 73 -0.07 -2.66 1.29
CA LEU A 73 -0.94 -1.86 0.43
C LEU A 73 -1.01 -2.45 -0.98
N ARG A 74 0.13 -2.81 -1.57
CA ARG A 74 0.22 -3.43 -2.89
C ARG A 74 -0.46 -4.80 -2.93
N PHE A 75 -0.25 -5.63 -1.91
CA PHE A 75 -0.91 -6.91 -1.80
C PHE A 75 -2.43 -6.76 -1.76
N GLY A 76 -2.94 -5.83 -0.94
CA GLY A 76 -4.37 -5.48 -0.92
C GLY A 76 -4.88 -5.01 -2.28
N TYR A 77 -4.15 -4.10 -2.93
CA TYR A 77 -4.50 -3.57 -4.23
C TYR A 77 -4.59 -4.66 -5.32
N SER A 78 -3.59 -5.54 -5.41
CA SER A 78 -3.58 -6.67 -6.34
C SER A 78 -4.74 -7.63 -6.13
N ARG A 79 -5.07 -7.94 -4.86
CA ARG A 79 -6.26 -8.74 -4.52
C ARG A 79 -7.55 -8.05 -4.96
N GLY A 80 -7.66 -6.74 -4.72
CA GLY A 80 -8.80 -5.93 -5.15
C GLY A 80 -8.99 -5.98 -6.66
N LEU A 81 -7.89 -5.86 -7.44
CA LEU A 81 -7.93 -5.96 -8.89
C LEU A 81 -8.38 -7.34 -9.40
N HIS A 82 -7.92 -8.42 -8.76
CA HIS A 82 -8.34 -9.77 -9.13
C HIS A 82 -9.84 -9.96 -8.94
N VAL A 83 -10.38 -9.53 -7.80
CA VAL A 83 -11.82 -9.61 -7.50
C VAL A 83 -12.65 -8.77 -8.48
N GLN A 84 -12.16 -7.59 -8.88
CA GLN A 84 -12.84 -6.76 -9.86
C GLN A 84 -12.85 -7.40 -11.25
N GLY A 85 -11.71 -7.89 -11.74
CA GLY A 85 -11.64 -8.57 -13.03
C GLY A 85 -12.56 -9.80 -13.12
N SER A 86 -12.72 -10.55 -12.02
CA SER A 86 -13.67 -11.66 -11.93
C SER A 86 -15.14 -11.25 -11.93
N ARG A 87 -15.47 -10.01 -11.52
CA ARG A 87 -16.85 -9.50 -11.59
C ARG A 87 -17.18 -9.01 -12.99
N ASP A 88 -16.25 -8.31 -13.62
CA ASP A 88 -16.44 -7.78 -14.96
C ASP A 88 -16.65 -8.90 -15.98
N THR A 89 -15.85 -9.97 -15.90
CA THR A 89 -16.01 -11.16 -16.76
C THR A 89 -17.39 -11.82 -16.60
N LYS A 90 -17.92 -11.84 -15.36
CA LYS A 90 -19.24 -12.39 -15.09
C LYS A 90 -20.39 -11.50 -15.59
N GLU A 91 -20.25 -10.18 -15.48
CA GLU A 91 -21.21 -9.21 -16.02
C GLU A 91 -21.24 -9.20 -17.55
N GLU A 92 -20.12 -9.51 -18.22
CA GLU A 92 -20.07 -9.70 -19.67
C GLU A 92 -20.75 -11.01 -20.11
N GLU A 93 -20.58 -12.11 -19.36
CA GLU A 93 -21.22 -13.41 -19.66
C GLU A 93 -22.73 -13.44 -19.40
N ASP A 94 -23.22 -12.75 -18.36
CA ASP A 94 -24.66 -12.70 -18.01
C ASP A 94 -25.45 -11.69 -18.90
N GLY A 95 -24.74 -10.91 -19.73
CA GLY A 95 -25.31 -9.88 -20.61
C GLY A 95 -25.50 -10.30 -22.08
N GLU A 96 -25.05 -11.50 -22.46
CA GLU A 96 -25.29 -12.14 -23.77
C GLU A 96 -26.48 -13.12 -23.73
#